data_AF-A0AAV0S2D9-F1
#
_entry.id   AF-A0AAV0S2D9-F1
#
_cell.length_a   1.000
_cell.length_b   1.000
_cell.length_c   1.000
_cell.angle_alpha   90.00
_cell.angle_beta   90.00
_cell.angle_gamma   90.00
#
_symmetry.space_group_name_H-M   'P 1'
#
loop_
_entity.id
_entity.type
_entity.pdbx_description
1 polymer ?
#
loop_
_entity_poly.entity_id
_entity_poly.type
_entity_poly.pdbx_seq_one_letter_code
_entity_poly.pdbx_strand_id
1 'polypeptide(L)'
;MAGKADDEAPYLDVGINGVPGSTTSSSYSSSSSISSNSSSNGNDPAQIIAKAMLCFNNRKIYRSCDEDFRLNESGSLGVPPEQVDAYCGGSCLTETNMVLNCLEGIMKNFRFYNAATIKDVKDTVSAVCSDGPNRGNLQF
;
A
#
# COMPACT_ATOMS: atom_id res chain seq x y z
N MET A 1 -16.95 -20.30 -33.43
CA MET A 1 -15.66 -19.62 -33.73
C MET A 1 -15.94 -18.17 -34.04
N ALA A 2 -14.94 -17.30 -33.84
CA ALA A 2 -14.99 -15.85 -33.59
C ALA A 2 -15.26 -15.55 -32.11
N GLY A 3 -14.46 -14.79 -31.38
CA GLY A 3 -13.31 -13.96 -31.74
C GLY A 3 -13.11 -12.97 -30.59
N LYS A 4 -11.87 -12.81 -30.14
CA LYS A 4 -11.39 -12.22 -28.90
C LYS A 4 -11.44 -10.68 -28.90
N ALA A 5 -11.69 -10.07 -27.74
CA ALA A 5 -11.36 -8.66 -27.44
C ALA A 5 -11.01 -8.54 -25.95
N ASP A 6 -9.71 -8.61 -25.70
CA ASP A 6 -9.00 -8.10 -24.53
C ASP A 6 -9.13 -6.57 -24.47
N ASP A 7 -9.72 -6.05 -23.38
CA ASP A 7 -9.75 -4.62 -23.07
C ASP A 7 -8.54 -4.32 -22.17
N GLU A 8 -7.41 -4.08 -22.83
CA GLU A 8 -6.15 -3.64 -22.24
C GLU A 8 -6.22 -2.12 -22.01
N ALA A 9 -6.36 -1.71 -20.75
CA ALA A 9 -6.35 -0.30 -20.38
C ALA A 9 -4.95 0.31 -20.66
N PRO A 10 -4.86 1.51 -21.28
CA PRO A 10 -3.58 2.07 -21.70
C PRO A 10 -2.74 2.54 -20.51
N TYR A 11 -1.58 1.92 -20.35
CA TYR A 11 -0.50 2.44 -19.52
C TYR A 11 0.04 3.73 -20.17
N LEU A 12 0.06 4.83 -19.41
CA LEU A 12 0.67 6.09 -19.85
C LEU A 12 2.20 5.92 -19.94
N ASP A 13 2.71 5.93 -21.17
CA ASP A 13 4.14 5.97 -21.50
C ASP A 13 4.69 7.39 -21.29
N VAL A 14 5.57 7.57 -20.29
CA VAL A 14 6.39 8.78 -20.17
C VAL A 14 7.77 8.46 -20.74
N GLY A 15 7.91 8.67 -22.04
CA GLY A 15 9.18 8.48 -22.75
C GLY A 15 10.24 9.49 -22.31
N ILE A 16 11.39 8.99 -21.85
CA ILE A 16 12.61 9.80 -21.63
C ILE A 16 13.63 9.42 -22.70
N ASN A 17 13.80 10.29 -23.70
CA ASN A 17 14.80 10.16 -24.76
C ASN A 17 16.21 10.45 -24.22
N GLY A 18 17.07 9.43 -24.22
CA GLY A 18 18.48 9.44 -24.66
C GLY A 18 19.53 10.34 -23.96
N VAL A 19 20.49 9.70 -23.26
CA VAL A 19 21.88 10.18 -23.11
C VAL A 19 22.87 9.00 -23.19
N PRO A 20 24.01 9.12 -23.91
CA PRO A 20 24.91 7.99 -24.21
C PRO A 20 25.99 7.75 -23.14
N GLY A 21 26.22 6.46 -22.84
CA GLY A 21 27.45 5.78 -22.39
C GLY A 21 28.44 6.42 -21.40
N SER A 22 28.70 5.74 -20.26
CA SER A 22 29.92 4.89 -20.05
C SER A 22 30.20 4.61 -18.56
N THR A 23 30.25 3.30 -18.24
CA THR A 23 31.05 2.60 -17.20
C THR A 23 31.30 3.24 -15.83
N THR A 24 30.81 2.61 -14.74
CA THR A 24 31.60 2.06 -13.61
C THR A 24 30.68 1.60 -12.46
N SER A 25 31.21 0.72 -11.62
CA SER A 25 30.57 -0.29 -10.77
C SER A 25 29.80 0.23 -9.54
N SER A 26 28.69 -0.45 -9.25
CA SER A 26 28.06 -0.72 -7.95
C SER A 26 28.07 0.36 -6.85
N SER A 27 26.96 1.10 -6.76
CA SER A 27 26.28 1.53 -5.51
C SER A 27 24.96 2.20 -5.92
N TYR A 28 23.81 1.53 -5.81
CA TYR A 28 22.53 2.22 -5.97
C TYR A 28 22.16 2.94 -4.66
N SER A 29 22.94 3.95 -4.31
CA SER A 29 22.39 5.07 -3.55
C SER A 29 21.53 5.85 -4.54
N SER A 30 20.21 5.66 -4.51
CA SER A 30 19.30 6.45 -5.34
C SER A 30 19.17 7.85 -4.75
N SER A 31 20.22 8.65 -4.94
CA SER A 31 20.22 10.09 -4.77
C SER A 31 19.69 10.69 -6.07
N SER A 32 18.38 10.78 -6.22
CA SER A 32 17.79 11.59 -7.29
C SER A 32 17.87 13.05 -6.89
N SER A 33 18.94 13.74 -7.29
CA SER A 33 19.04 15.20 -7.20
C SER A 33 18.09 15.85 -8.20
N ILE A 34 16.81 15.91 -7.85
CA ILE A 34 15.92 16.93 -8.37
C ILE A 34 16.20 18.17 -7.52
N SER A 35 16.99 19.09 -8.05
CA SER A 35 17.11 20.45 -7.49
C SER A 35 15.78 21.19 -7.70
N SER A 36 14.80 20.87 -6.87
CA SER A 36 13.64 21.73 -6.65
C SER A 36 13.99 22.63 -5.48
N ASN A 37 14.51 23.82 -5.78
CA ASN A 37 14.47 24.90 -4.81
C ASN A 37 13.02 25.37 -4.74
N SER A 38 12.22 24.65 -3.96
CA SER A 38 10.93 25.12 -3.49
C SER A 38 10.90 24.85 -2.00
N SER A 39 11.35 25.86 -1.26
CA SER A 39 10.96 26.04 0.13
C SER A 39 9.45 26.34 0.14
N SER A 40 8.65 25.32 -0.11
CA SER A 40 7.23 25.32 0.18
C SER A 40 7.10 24.53 1.47
N ASN A 41 6.98 25.24 2.59
CA ASN A 41 6.51 24.71 3.88
C ASN A 41 5.03 24.27 3.81
N GLY A 42 4.58 23.80 2.64
CA GLY A 42 3.30 23.19 2.38
C GLY A 42 3.59 21.85 1.75
N ASN A 43 3.25 20.78 2.46
CA ASN A 43 3.27 19.44 1.91
C ASN A 43 2.32 19.43 0.71
N ASP A 44 2.89 19.42 -0.50
CA ASP A 44 2.10 19.34 -1.73
C ASP A 44 1.18 18.10 -1.65
N PRO A 45 -0.14 18.23 -1.89
CA PRO A 45 -1.06 17.11 -1.78
C PRO A 45 -0.64 15.89 -2.60
N ALA A 46 -0.06 16.09 -3.80
CA ALA A 46 0.41 14.99 -4.62
C ALA A 46 1.63 14.30 -3.99
N GLN A 47 2.55 15.04 -3.36
CA GLN A 47 3.64 14.43 -2.57
C GLN A 47 3.13 13.63 -1.36
N ILE A 48 2.08 14.08 -0.67
CA ILE A 48 1.53 13.32 0.47
C ILE A 48 0.92 12.01 -0.03
N ILE A 49 0.13 12.06 -1.09
CA ILE A 49 -0.48 10.87 -1.70
C ILE A 49 0.61 9.91 -2.17
N ALA A 50 1.64 10.41 -2.87
CA ALA A 50 2.75 9.60 -3.33
C ALA A 50 3.47 8.89 -2.16
N LYS A 51 3.71 9.60 -1.05
CA LYS A 51 4.30 8.99 0.16
C LYS A 51 3.39 7.92 0.76
N ALA A 52 2.08 8.16 0.84
CA ALA A 52 1.13 7.17 1.38
C ALA A 52 1.08 5.90 0.53
N MET A 53 1.13 6.04 -0.80
CA MET A 53 1.16 4.90 -1.74
C MET A 53 2.42 4.02 -1.57
N LEU A 54 3.52 4.58 -1.07
CA LEU A 54 4.70 3.78 -0.73
C LEU A 54 4.44 2.82 0.42
N CYS A 55 3.54 3.12 1.38
CA CYS A 55 3.24 2.22 2.49
C CYS A 55 2.62 0.89 2.01
N PHE A 56 1.74 0.94 1.01
CA PHE A 56 1.08 -0.23 0.45
C PHE A 56 2.02 -1.07 -0.43
N ASN A 57 3.02 -0.45 -1.07
CA ASN A 57 3.93 -1.14 -2.00
C ASN A 57 5.33 -1.39 -1.40
N ASN A 58 5.51 -1.18 -0.10
CA ASN A 58 6.81 -1.31 0.53
C ASN A 58 7.16 -2.79 0.73
N ARG A 59 8.07 -3.33 -0.09
CA ARG A 59 8.64 -4.69 0.06
C ARG A 59 9.32 -4.95 1.42
N LYS A 60 9.64 -3.91 2.20
CA LYS A 60 10.14 -4.06 3.57
C LYS A 60 9.01 -4.30 4.59
N ILE A 61 7.80 -3.83 4.29
CA ILE A 61 6.61 -4.12 5.10
C ILE A 61 6.03 -5.44 4.64
N TYR A 62 5.69 -5.55 3.35
CA TYR A 62 5.14 -6.77 2.79
C TYR A 62 6.23 -7.74 2.36
N ARG A 63 6.62 -8.63 3.28
CA ARG A 63 7.69 -9.60 3.05
C ARG A 63 7.17 -11.03 2.99
N SER A 64 6.14 -11.35 3.75
CA SER A 64 5.65 -12.71 3.94
C SER A 64 4.13 -12.82 3.82
N CYS A 65 3.35 -11.75 3.95
CA CYS A 65 1.92 -11.81 3.70
C CYS A 65 1.63 -12.02 2.21
N ASP A 66 0.72 -12.96 1.91
CA ASP A 66 0.18 -13.17 0.57
C ASP A 66 -0.45 -11.89 0.05
N GLU A 67 -0.24 -11.58 -1.23
CA GLU A 67 -0.67 -10.31 -1.84
C GLU A 67 -2.19 -10.14 -1.76
N ASP A 68 -2.93 -11.24 -1.88
CA ASP A 68 -4.40 -11.27 -1.83
C ASP A 68 -4.97 -10.88 -0.45
N PHE A 69 -4.18 -11.02 0.61
CA PHE A 69 -4.61 -10.74 2.00
C PHE A 69 -4.12 -9.41 2.54
N ARG A 70 -3.41 -8.63 1.71
CA ARG A 70 -2.86 -7.35 2.13
C ARG A 70 -3.94 -6.29 2.22
N LEU A 71 -3.78 -5.38 3.19
CA LEU A 71 -4.53 -4.14 3.21
C LEU A 71 -4.16 -3.31 1.99
N ASN A 72 -5.16 -2.85 1.25
CA ASN A 72 -4.99 -1.97 0.09
C ASN A 72 -5.59 -0.58 0.36
N GLU A 73 -5.47 0.32 -0.61
CA GLU A 73 -6.00 1.67 -0.56
C GLU A 73 -7.54 1.73 -0.53
N SER A 74 -8.22 0.64 -0.94
CA SER A 74 -9.68 0.54 -0.80
C SER A 74 -10.13 0.36 0.65
N GLY A 75 -9.21 0.03 1.56
CA GLY A 75 -9.50 -0.21 2.98
C GLY A 75 -9.98 -1.62 3.25
N SER A 76 -9.67 -2.57 2.36
CA SER A 76 -10.17 -3.94 2.42
C SER A 76 -9.02 -4.94 2.61
N LEU A 77 -9.34 -6.07 3.23
CA LEU A 77 -8.48 -7.25 3.35
C LEU A 77 -9.16 -8.38 2.56
N GLY A 78 -8.53 -8.90 1.52
CA GLY A 78 -9.08 -9.99 0.70
C GLY A 78 -9.06 -11.36 1.38
N VAL A 79 -9.14 -11.40 2.71
CA VAL A 79 -9.04 -12.62 3.52
C VAL A 79 -10.39 -13.34 3.51
N PRO A 80 -10.48 -14.58 3.01
CA PRO A 80 -11.72 -15.34 3.14
C PRO A 80 -11.94 -15.80 4.59
N PRO A 81 -13.20 -16.06 5.02
CA PRO A 81 -13.51 -16.47 6.38
C PRO A 81 -12.69 -17.67 6.88
N GLU A 82 -12.40 -18.62 5.99
CA GLU A 82 -11.63 -19.84 6.28
C GLU A 82 -10.14 -19.57 6.60
N GLN A 83 -9.63 -18.40 6.22
CA GLN A 83 -8.22 -18.02 6.39
C GLN A 83 -8.01 -16.95 7.47
N VAL A 84 -9.07 -16.53 8.17
CA VAL A 84 -8.99 -15.51 9.23
C VAL A 84 -8.01 -15.92 10.32
N ASP A 85 -8.04 -17.19 10.75
CA ASP A 85 -7.14 -17.67 11.79
C ASP A 85 -5.67 -17.65 11.35
N ALA A 86 -5.40 -18.01 10.10
CA ALA A 86 -4.07 -17.93 9.51
C ALA A 86 -3.60 -16.48 9.36
N TYR A 87 -4.50 -15.57 8.99
CA TYR A 87 -4.23 -14.13 8.91
C TYR A 87 -3.88 -13.56 10.29
N CYS A 88 -4.70 -13.87 11.31
CA CYS A 88 -4.56 -13.35 12.66
C CYS A 88 -3.36 -13.93 13.42
N GLY A 89 -3.00 -15.19 13.15
CA GLY A 89 -1.79 -15.82 13.71
C GLY A 89 -0.51 -15.60 12.88
N GLY A 90 -0.62 -14.97 11.72
CA GLY A 90 0.44 -14.92 10.72
C GLY A 90 1.13 -13.57 10.55
N SER A 91 2.00 -13.50 9.54
CA SER A 91 2.68 -12.26 9.16
C SER A 91 1.70 -11.19 8.69
N CYS A 92 0.58 -11.56 8.06
CA CYS A 92 -0.38 -10.60 7.51
C CYS A 92 -0.94 -9.63 8.55
N LEU A 93 -1.33 -10.08 9.75
CA LEU A 93 -1.73 -9.18 10.83
C LEU A 93 -0.62 -8.19 11.20
N THR A 94 0.61 -8.69 11.30
CA THR A 94 1.76 -7.86 11.67
C THR A 94 2.06 -6.82 10.59
N GLU A 95 2.07 -7.22 9.32
CA GLU A 95 2.35 -6.37 8.16
C GLU A 95 1.23 -5.34 7.95
N THR A 96 -0.03 -5.70 8.14
CA THR A 96 -1.16 -4.75 8.13
C THR A 96 -0.99 -3.66 9.20
N ASN A 97 -0.60 -4.03 10.42
CA ASN A 97 -0.31 -3.04 11.47
C ASN A 97 0.86 -2.12 11.10
N MET A 98 1.89 -2.64 10.42
CA MET A 98 3.01 -1.82 9.92
C MET A 98 2.56 -0.82 8.85
N VAL A 99 1.70 -1.22 7.91
CA VAL A 99 1.13 -0.30 6.90
C VAL A 99 0.31 0.80 7.57
N LEU A 100 -0.57 0.45 8.51
CA LEU A 100 -1.40 1.42 9.22
C LEU A 100 -0.54 2.44 9.99
N ASN A 101 0.55 2.00 10.63
CA ASN A 101 1.50 2.89 11.30
C ASN A 101 2.31 3.75 10.32
N CYS A 102 2.65 3.22 9.13
CA CYS A 102 3.30 3.98 8.06
C CYS A 102 2.40 5.13 7.57
N LEU A 103 1.11 4.84 7.31
CA LEU A 103 0.13 5.84 6.88
C LEU A 103 -0.07 6.94 7.95
N GLU A 104 -0.17 6.53 9.22
CA GLU A 104 -0.36 7.44 10.35
C GLU A 104 0.83 8.42 10.51
N GLY A 105 2.04 7.95 10.22
CA GLY A 105 3.25 8.78 10.20
C GLY A 105 3.31 9.80 9.06
N ILE A 106 2.51 9.62 8.00
CA ILE A 106 2.47 10.52 6.83
C ILE A 106 1.30 11.50 6.94
N MET A 107 0.10 11.00 7.25
CA MET A 107 -1.12 11.80 7.32
C MET A 107 -2.02 11.30 8.45
N LYS A 108 -2.15 12.09 9.52
CA LYS A 108 -2.98 11.74 10.69
C LYS A 108 -4.46 11.52 10.37
N ASN A 109 -4.97 12.22 9.36
CA ASN A 109 -6.38 12.17 8.94
C ASN A 109 -6.58 11.35 7.66
N PHE A 110 -5.72 10.35 7.43
CA PHE A 110 -5.84 9.48 6.26
C PHE A 110 -7.20 8.76 6.24
N ARG A 111 -7.80 8.71 5.05
CA ARG A 111 -9.02 7.97 4.78
C ARG A 111 -8.79 7.03 3.61
N PHE A 112 -9.22 5.79 3.77
CA PHE A 112 -9.31 4.82 2.69
C PHE A 112 -10.43 5.18 1.71
N TYR A 113 -10.47 4.56 0.54
CA TYR A 113 -11.53 4.85 -0.45
C TYR A 113 -12.94 4.45 0.03
N ASN A 114 -13.06 3.47 0.93
CA ASN A 114 -14.33 3.16 1.61
C ASN A 114 -14.66 4.15 2.76
N ALA A 115 -13.96 5.28 2.85
CA ALA A 115 -14.08 6.31 3.88
C ALA A 115 -13.67 5.89 5.30
N ALA A 116 -13.20 4.66 5.51
CA ALA A 116 -12.65 4.21 6.78
C ALA A 116 -11.44 5.05 7.18
N THR A 117 -11.29 5.30 8.47
CA THR A 117 -10.06 5.86 9.05
C THR A 117 -9.06 4.75 9.38
N ILE A 118 -7.80 5.12 9.61
CA ILE A 118 -6.79 4.18 10.15
C ILE A 118 -7.29 3.50 11.43
N LYS A 119 -8.00 4.24 12.29
CA LYS A 119 -8.58 3.71 13.52
C LYS A 119 -9.66 2.68 13.23
N ASP A 120 -10.57 2.94 12.30
CA ASP A 120 -11.65 2.00 11.95
C ASP A 120 -11.08 0.66 11.46
N VAL A 121 -10.03 0.71 10.63
CA VAL A 121 -9.35 -0.51 10.16
C VAL A 121 -8.64 -1.23 11.31
N LYS A 122 -7.90 -0.51 12.18
CA LYS A 122 -7.25 -1.11 13.36
C LYS A 122 -8.26 -1.79 14.28
N ASP A 123 -9.37 -1.11 14.58
CA ASP A 123 -10.42 -1.61 15.47
C ASP A 123 -11.08 -2.85 14.88
N THR A 124 -11.34 -2.85 13.56
CA THR A 124 -11.98 -4.01 12.93
C THR A 124 -11.03 -5.19 12.80
N VAL A 125 -9.76 -4.97 12.44
CA VAL A 125 -8.72 -6.02 12.48
C VAL A 125 -8.58 -6.62 13.88
N SER A 126 -8.62 -5.78 14.92
CA SER A 126 -8.61 -6.24 16.30
C SER A 126 -9.84 -7.07 16.63
N ALA A 127 -11.03 -6.67 16.17
CA ALA A 127 -12.28 -7.37 16.43
C ALA A 127 -12.31 -8.76 15.76
N VAL A 128 -11.87 -8.88 14.50
CA VAL A 128 -11.86 -10.16 13.78
C VAL A 128 -10.77 -11.13 14.27
N CYS A 129 -9.70 -10.61 14.87
CA CYS A 129 -8.63 -11.42 15.46
C CYS A 129 -8.79 -11.69 16.96
N SER A 130 -9.81 -11.12 17.60
CA SER A 130 -10.16 -11.41 19.00
C SER A 130 -11.08 -12.63 19.08
N ASP A 131 -11.12 -13.30 20.22
CA ASP A 131 -12.02 -14.43 20.52
C ASP A 131 -13.50 -14.02 20.73
N GLY A 132 -13.94 -12.92 20.10
CA GLY A 132 -15.28 -12.36 20.24
C GLY A 132 -16.27 -12.86 19.18
N PRO A 133 -17.55 -12.47 19.29
CA PRO A 133 -18.59 -12.84 18.33
C PRO A 133 -18.33 -12.29 16.91
N ASN A 134 -17.41 -11.34 16.76
CA ASN A 134 -17.01 -10.76 15.48
C ASN A 134 -15.82 -11.49 14.84
N ARG A 135 -15.28 -12.56 15.45
CA ARG A 135 -14.19 -13.35 14.87
C ARG A 135 -14.62 -13.86 13.49
N GLY A 136 -13.85 -13.51 12.47
CA GLY A 136 -14.12 -13.86 11.07
C GLY A 136 -15.13 -12.99 10.31
N ASN A 137 -15.66 -11.91 10.92
CA ASN A 137 -16.54 -10.98 10.22
C ASN A 137 -15.78 -9.79 9.62
N LEU A 138 -15.31 -9.93 8.38
CA LEU A 138 -14.51 -8.93 7.66
C LEU A 138 -15.40 -7.94 6.89
N GLN A 139 -16.26 -7.20 7.60
CA GLN A 139 -17.13 -6.18 7.01
C GLN A 139 -16.64 -4.79 7.46
N PHE A 140 -16.14 -3.98 6.52
CA PHE A 140 -15.61 -2.62 6.75
C PHE A 140 -16.22 -1.64 5.75
#